data_AF-G0WLR4-F1
#
_entry.id   AF-G0WLR4-F1
#
_cell.length_a   1.000
_cell.length_b   1.000
_cell.length_c   1.000
_cell.angle_alpha   90.00
_cell.angle_beta   90.00
_cell.angle_gamma   90.00
#
_symmetry.space_group_name_H-M   'P 1'
#
loop_
_entity.id
_entity.type
_entity.pdbx_description
1 polymer ?
#
loop_
_entity_poly.entity_id
_entity_poly.type
_entity_poly.pdbx_seq_one_letter_code
_entity_poly.pdbx_strand_id
1 'polypeptide(L)'
;EGANFVIKRTLTAPLRSSPVQTALTVFNRLLADERGTYWTFVIHTGSRTFVGATPERHLSLFDGTAMMNPISGTLRYRPGGPALSEVLDFLADRKETGELYMVLDEELKTMARVTDRGGRVVGPFLKEMGNLAHTEYFIEGVHHT
;
A
#
# COMPACT_ATOMS: atom_id res chain seq x y z
N GLU A 1 -14.99 -19.30 -6.16
CA GLU A 1 -14.47 -18.32 -7.13
C GLU A 1 -14.55 -16.96 -6.46
N GLY A 2 -13.45 -16.20 -6.37
CA GLY A 2 -13.38 -14.89 -5.72
C GLY A 2 -13.68 -13.75 -6.70
N ALA A 3 -14.04 -12.57 -6.18
CA ALA A 3 -14.41 -11.43 -7.02
C ALA A 3 -13.20 -10.66 -7.61
N ASN A 4 -12.01 -10.78 -6.99
CA ASN A 4 -10.77 -10.16 -7.46
C ASN A 4 -9.56 -11.09 -7.32
N PHE A 5 -8.60 -10.93 -8.22
CA PHE A 5 -7.33 -11.66 -8.20
C PHE A 5 -6.18 -10.74 -8.59
N VAL A 6 -5.04 -10.86 -7.90
CA VAL A 6 -3.79 -10.19 -8.26
C VAL A 6 -2.85 -11.21 -8.91
N ILE A 7 -2.49 -10.99 -10.18
CA ILE A 7 -1.54 -11.83 -10.90
C ILE A 7 -0.17 -11.14 -10.94
N LYS A 8 0.82 -11.74 -10.29
CA LYS A 8 2.17 -11.18 -10.19
C LYS A 8 2.94 -11.32 -11.51
N ARG A 9 3.62 -10.25 -11.94
CA ARG A 9 4.77 -10.30 -12.87
C ARG A 9 6.05 -9.82 -12.18
N THR A 10 7.22 -10.23 -12.66
CA THR A 10 8.53 -9.87 -12.07
C THR A 10 9.39 -9.14 -13.09
N LEU A 11 9.86 -7.94 -12.76
CA LEU A 11 10.92 -7.25 -13.50
C LEU A 11 12.29 -7.73 -13.01
N THR A 12 13.14 -8.20 -13.92
CA THR A 12 14.48 -8.70 -13.60
C THR A 12 15.54 -7.95 -14.38
N ALA A 13 16.60 -7.50 -13.70
CA ALA A 13 17.76 -6.88 -14.32
C ALA A 13 19.05 -7.29 -13.58
N PRO A 14 20.18 -7.51 -14.28
CA PRO A 14 21.44 -7.78 -13.64
C PRO A 14 22.01 -6.53 -12.95
N LEU A 15 22.67 -6.72 -11.81
CA LEU A 15 23.38 -5.65 -11.10
C LEU A 15 24.87 -5.67 -11.47
N ARG A 16 25.46 -4.48 -11.66
CA ARG A 16 26.90 -4.32 -11.94
C ARG A 16 27.75 -4.16 -10.67
N SER A 17 27.11 -3.93 -9.53
CA SER A 17 27.75 -3.62 -8.25
C SER A 17 27.23 -4.53 -7.14
N SER A 18 27.81 -4.42 -5.95
CA SER A 18 27.36 -5.17 -4.77
C SER A 18 25.86 -4.94 -4.52
N PRO A 19 25.07 -5.99 -4.25
CA PRO A 19 23.65 -5.86 -3.93
C PRO A 19 23.36 -4.87 -2.81
N VAL A 20 24.22 -4.82 -1.78
CA VAL A 20 24.06 -3.91 -0.64
C VAL A 20 24.31 -2.46 -1.05
N GLN A 21 25.38 -2.20 -1.81
CA GLN A 21 25.68 -0.84 -2.31
C GLN A 21 24.57 -0.33 -3.25
N THR A 22 24.09 -1.19 -4.15
CA THR A 22 22.97 -0.86 -5.02
C THR A 22 21.70 -0.58 -4.20
N ALA A 23 21.39 -1.41 -3.21
CA ALA A 23 20.21 -1.20 -2.36
C ALA A 23 20.28 0.12 -1.58
N LEU A 24 21.43 0.47 -0.99
CA LEU A 24 21.60 1.75 -0.30
C LEU A 24 21.46 2.94 -1.26
N THR A 25 21.95 2.81 -2.49
CA THR A 25 21.78 3.84 -3.53
C THR A 25 20.29 4.02 -3.89
N VAL A 26 19.57 2.90 -4.08
CA VAL A 26 18.12 2.93 -4.36
C VAL A 26 17.37 3.54 -3.18
N PHE A 27 17.68 3.14 -1.96
CA PHE A 27 17.06 3.65 -0.75
C PHE A 27 17.23 5.15 -0.57
N ASN A 28 18.43 5.67 -0.82
CA ASN A 28 18.67 7.11 -0.77
C ASN A 28 17.76 7.87 -1.77
N ARG A 29 17.56 7.34 -2.97
CA ARG A 29 16.62 7.91 -3.95
C ARG A 29 15.18 7.81 -3.50
N LEU A 30 14.76 6.66 -2.95
CA LEU A 30 13.41 6.51 -2.41
C LEU A 30 13.13 7.50 -1.27
N LEU A 31 14.09 7.74 -0.38
CA LEU A 31 13.93 8.74 0.68
C LEU A 31 13.82 10.18 0.15
N ALA A 32 14.46 10.49 -0.98
CA ALA A 32 14.44 11.81 -1.58
C ALA A 32 13.17 12.06 -2.42
N ASP A 33 12.77 11.05 -3.21
CA ASP A 33 11.81 11.23 -4.31
C ASP A 33 10.43 10.64 -3.99
N GLU A 34 10.34 9.59 -3.17
CA GLU A 34 9.09 8.89 -2.89
C GLU A 34 8.36 9.50 -1.68
N ARG A 35 7.03 9.52 -1.75
CA ARG A 35 6.15 10.11 -0.72
C ARG A 35 4.97 9.21 -0.43
N GLY A 36 4.30 9.47 0.69
CA GLY A 36 3.09 8.73 1.05
C GLY A 36 3.33 7.25 1.36
N THR A 37 4.57 6.82 1.60
CA THR A 37 4.88 5.43 1.94
C THR A 37 4.50 5.14 3.40
N TYR A 38 4.04 3.92 3.67
CA TYR A 38 3.99 3.41 5.04
C TYR A 38 5.40 3.14 5.55
N TRP A 39 6.22 2.45 4.74
CA TRP A 39 7.62 2.18 5.03
C TRP A 39 8.50 2.31 3.80
N THR A 40 9.59 3.05 3.94
CA THR A 40 10.76 3.03 3.05
C THR A 40 11.86 2.26 3.76
N PHE A 41 12.41 1.21 3.15
CA PHE A 41 13.29 0.27 3.86
C PHE A 41 14.45 -0.27 3.01
N VAL A 42 15.52 -0.68 3.71
CA VAL A 42 16.54 -1.62 3.24
C VAL A 42 16.72 -2.70 4.30
N ILE A 43 16.59 -3.96 3.90
CA ILE A 43 16.79 -5.11 4.76
C ILE A 43 17.81 -6.03 4.09
N HIS A 44 18.90 -6.31 4.78
CA HIS A 44 19.92 -7.25 4.33
C HIS A 44 20.01 -8.42 5.31
N THR A 45 19.80 -9.64 4.81
CA THR A 45 19.77 -10.87 5.62
C THR A 45 21.07 -11.68 5.53
N GLY A 46 22.15 -11.08 5.01
CA GLY A 46 23.39 -11.77 4.66
C GLY A 46 23.37 -12.36 3.24
N SER A 47 22.32 -13.13 2.90
CA SER A 47 22.21 -13.79 1.59
C SER A 47 21.30 -13.06 0.59
N ARG A 48 20.38 -12.20 1.07
CA ARG A 48 19.44 -11.46 0.24
C ARG A 48 19.33 -10.02 0.71
N THR A 49 18.97 -9.14 -0.23
CA THR A 49 18.76 -7.73 0.06
C THR A 49 17.41 -7.31 -0.51
N PHE A 50 16.60 -6.69 0.32
CA PHE A 50 15.31 -6.11 -0.03
C PHE A 50 15.40 -4.59 0.13
N VAL A 51 14.92 -3.86 -0.86
CA VAL A 51 14.79 -2.40 -0.80
C VAL A 51 13.45 -2.04 -1.40
N GLY A 52 12.72 -1.12 -0.76
CA GLY A 52 11.39 -0.77 -1.21
C GLY A 52 10.76 0.39 -0.46
N ALA A 53 9.60 0.79 -0.96
CA ALA A 53 8.79 1.90 -0.50
C ALA A 53 7.32 1.46 -0.57
N THR A 54 6.87 0.71 0.44
CA THR A 54 5.49 0.18 0.45
C THR A 54 4.52 1.27 0.90
N PRO A 55 3.40 1.49 0.18
CA PRO A 55 2.33 2.36 0.68
C PRO A 55 1.52 1.68 1.78
N GLU A 56 1.51 0.35 1.81
CA GLU A 56 0.54 -0.43 2.56
C GLU A 56 1.18 -1.09 3.78
N ARG A 57 0.51 -0.93 4.91
CA ARG A 57 0.78 -1.70 6.12
C ARG A 57 0.03 -3.02 6.05
N HIS A 58 0.71 -4.11 6.39
CA HIS A 58 0.05 -5.41 6.53
C HIS A 58 -0.87 -5.46 7.78
N LEU A 59 -0.31 -5.30 8.97
CA LEU A 59 -1.03 -5.23 10.25
C LEU A 59 -0.15 -4.48 11.26
N SER A 60 -0.73 -3.64 12.12
CA SER A 60 -0.07 -3.15 13.34
C SER A 60 -0.92 -3.44 14.55
N LEU A 61 -0.27 -3.68 15.68
CA LEU A 61 -0.90 -3.78 17.00
C LEU A 61 -0.21 -2.79 17.93
N PHE A 62 -0.97 -1.85 18.48
CA PHE A 62 -0.49 -0.89 19.46
C PHE A 62 -1.54 -0.70 20.54
N ASP A 63 -1.17 -0.92 21.80
CA ASP A 63 -2.06 -0.78 22.96
C ASP A 63 -3.42 -1.49 22.77
N GLY A 64 -3.36 -2.78 22.38
CA GLY A 64 -4.56 -3.60 22.11
C GLY A 64 -5.35 -3.20 20.86
N THR A 65 -4.92 -2.19 20.09
CA THR A 65 -5.59 -1.77 18.84
C THR A 65 -4.87 -2.35 17.63
N ALA A 66 -5.54 -3.28 16.94
CA ALA A 66 -5.12 -3.83 15.66
C ALA A 66 -5.59 -2.92 14.51
N MET A 67 -4.73 -2.70 13.51
CA MET A 67 -5.06 -1.87 12.36
C MET A 67 -4.53 -2.45 11.04
N MET A 68 -5.41 -2.54 10.04
CA MET A 68 -5.11 -2.85 8.64
C MET A 68 -5.42 -1.63 7.75
N ASN A 69 -4.98 -1.66 6.49
CA ASN A 69 -5.05 -0.53 5.58
C ASN A 69 -5.30 -1.04 4.16
N PRO A 70 -6.56 -1.36 3.79
CA PRO A 70 -6.86 -1.79 2.44
C PRO A 70 -6.64 -0.63 1.46
N ILE A 71 -5.78 -0.87 0.49
CA ILE A 71 -5.45 0.06 -0.59
C ILE A 71 -5.82 -0.59 -1.93
N SER A 72 -6.59 0.11 -2.75
CA SER A 72 -6.88 -0.32 -4.12
C SER A 72 -7.24 0.88 -5.00
N GLY A 73 -7.36 0.67 -6.30
CA GLY A 73 -7.51 1.75 -7.27
C GLY A 73 -6.23 2.56 -7.47
N THR A 74 -5.96 3.02 -8.68
CA THR A 74 -4.69 3.73 -8.97
C THR A 74 -4.85 4.82 -10.02
N LEU A 75 -4.66 6.08 -9.60
CA LEU A 75 -4.46 7.21 -10.50
C LEU A 75 -2.98 7.38 -10.81
N ARG A 76 -2.56 7.15 -12.06
CA ARG A 76 -1.16 7.40 -12.48
C ARG A 76 -0.97 8.87 -12.85
N TYR A 77 0.09 9.49 -12.35
CA TYR A 77 0.40 10.87 -12.67
C TYR A 77 1.09 11.00 -14.02
N ARG A 78 0.82 12.12 -14.70
CA ARG A 78 1.64 12.58 -15.82
C ARG A 78 2.86 13.36 -15.30
N PRO A 79 3.90 13.56 -16.14
CA PRO A 79 4.95 14.50 -15.80
C PRO A 79 4.35 15.87 -15.43
N GLY A 80 4.68 16.38 -14.23
CA GLY A 80 4.10 17.62 -13.68
C GLY A 80 2.97 17.41 -12.66
N GLY A 81 2.54 16.17 -12.40
CA GLY A 81 1.49 15.84 -11.44
C GLY A 81 0.10 15.67 -12.07
N PRO A 82 -0.91 15.28 -11.28
CA PRO A 82 -2.28 15.11 -11.78
C PRO A 82 -2.97 16.47 -11.94
N ALA A 83 -3.80 16.62 -12.97
CA ALA A 83 -4.77 17.71 -13.01
C ALA A 83 -5.95 17.41 -12.08
N LEU A 84 -6.57 18.45 -11.49
CA LEU A 84 -7.73 18.27 -10.60
C LEU A 84 -8.86 17.47 -11.25
N SER A 85 -9.13 17.69 -12.55
CA SER A 85 -10.13 16.91 -13.28
C SER A 85 -9.81 15.42 -13.32
N GLU A 86 -8.54 15.03 -13.45
CA GLU A 86 -8.14 13.62 -13.46
C GLU A 86 -8.35 12.97 -12.10
N VAL A 87 -8.10 13.72 -11.01
CA VAL A 87 -8.40 13.26 -9.66
C VAL A 87 -9.90 13.04 -9.48
N LEU A 88 -10.73 14.00 -9.91
CA LEU A 88 -12.18 13.89 -9.80
C LEU A 88 -12.76 12.75 -10.67
N ASP A 89 -12.25 12.58 -11.88
CA ASP A 89 -12.64 11.49 -12.79
C ASP A 89 -12.28 10.13 -12.18
N PHE A 90 -11.08 10.00 -11.61
CA PHE A 90 -10.65 8.79 -10.89
C PHE A 90 -11.55 8.48 -9.69
N LEU A 91 -11.86 9.48 -8.86
CA LEU A 91 -12.74 9.30 -7.69
C LEU A 91 -14.19 8.98 -8.09
N ALA A 92 -14.61 9.34 -9.30
CA ALA A 92 -15.93 9.01 -9.84
C ALA A 92 -15.97 7.66 -10.59
N ASP A 93 -14.82 7.02 -10.81
CA ASP A 93 -14.76 5.74 -11.53
C ASP A 93 -15.34 4.61 -10.68
N ARG A 94 -16.44 4.03 -11.16
CA ARG A 94 -17.14 2.92 -10.51
C ARG A 94 -16.32 1.64 -10.47
N LYS A 95 -15.43 1.42 -11.45
CA LYS A 95 -14.53 0.28 -11.47
C LYS A 95 -13.54 0.40 -10.31
N GLU A 96 -12.85 1.54 -10.22
CA GLU A 96 -11.85 1.78 -9.18
C GLU A 96 -12.48 1.78 -7.79
N THR A 97 -13.66 2.38 -7.64
CA THR A 97 -14.44 2.33 -6.39
C THR A 97 -14.85 0.89 -6.03
N GLY A 98 -15.28 0.09 -7.01
CA GLY A 98 -15.63 -1.31 -6.81
C GLY A 98 -14.42 -2.16 -6.41
N GLU A 99 -13.25 -1.92 -7.00
CA GLU A 99 -11.99 -2.57 -6.62
C GLU A 99 -11.64 -2.29 -5.15
N LEU A 100 -11.79 -1.05 -4.68
CA LEU A 100 -11.57 -0.71 -3.28
C LEU A 100 -12.56 -1.39 -2.34
N TYR A 101 -13.85 -1.39 -2.65
CA TYR A 101 -14.85 -2.03 -1.79
C TYR A 101 -14.65 -3.53 -1.65
N MET A 102 -14.24 -4.20 -2.72
CA MET A 102 -13.96 -5.63 -2.66
C MET A 102 -12.74 -5.94 -1.77
N VAL A 103 -11.66 -5.15 -1.85
CA VAL A 103 -10.48 -5.33 -0.96
C VAL A 103 -10.85 -5.01 0.49
N LEU A 104 -11.63 -3.96 0.72
CA LEU A 104 -12.15 -3.62 2.05
C LEU A 104 -12.94 -4.78 2.68
N ASP A 105 -13.82 -5.43 1.91
CA ASP A 105 -14.61 -6.57 2.40
C ASP A 105 -13.71 -7.77 2.77
N GLU A 106 -12.69 -8.07 1.98
CA GLU A 106 -11.73 -9.14 2.31
C GLU A 106 -10.90 -8.84 3.56
N GLU A 107 -10.48 -7.59 3.77
CA GLU A 107 -9.78 -7.21 4.99
C GLU A 107 -10.70 -7.15 6.22
N LEU A 108 -11.96 -6.77 6.05
CA LEU A 108 -12.96 -6.86 7.12
C LEU A 108 -13.16 -8.31 7.60
N LYS A 109 -13.16 -9.29 6.67
CA LYS A 109 -13.21 -10.72 7.03
C LYS A 109 -12.00 -11.14 7.85
N THR A 110 -10.83 -10.58 7.54
CA THR A 110 -9.61 -10.84 8.31
C THR A 110 -9.70 -10.19 9.70
N MET A 111 -10.08 -8.92 9.78
CA MET A 111 -10.25 -8.19 11.04
C MET A 111 -11.29 -8.84 11.96
N ALA A 112 -12.39 -9.34 11.41
CA ALA A 112 -13.41 -10.11 12.15
C ALA A 112 -12.88 -11.40 12.80
N ARG A 113 -11.78 -11.97 12.29
CA ARG A 113 -11.14 -13.16 12.87
C ARG A 113 -10.11 -12.85 13.94
N VAL A 114 -9.46 -11.68 13.86
CA VAL A 114 -8.31 -11.34 14.73
C VAL A 114 -8.66 -10.32 15.82
N THR A 115 -9.86 -9.74 15.80
CA THR A 115 -10.31 -8.75 16.80
C THR A 115 -11.64 -9.16 17.44
N ASP A 116 -11.85 -8.74 18.68
CA ASP A 116 -12.93 -9.28 19.53
C ASP A 116 -14.34 -8.86 19.08
N ARG A 117 -14.44 -7.70 18.43
CA ARG A 117 -15.71 -7.12 17.96
C ARG A 117 -15.70 -6.79 16.46
N GLY A 118 -14.75 -7.38 15.72
CA GLY A 118 -14.49 -7.04 14.34
C GLY A 118 -13.87 -5.65 14.14
N GLY A 119 -13.81 -5.24 12.88
CA GLY A 119 -13.16 -4.00 12.45
C GLY A 119 -14.12 -2.85 12.23
N ARG A 120 -13.74 -1.65 12.69
CA ARG A 120 -14.35 -0.36 12.37
C ARG A 120 -13.63 0.27 11.18
N VAL A 121 -14.39 0.60 10.15
CA VAL A 121 -13.85 1.24 8.93
C VAL A 121 -13.70 2.76 9.14
N VAL A 122 -12.60 3.32 8.63
CA VAL A 122 -12.32 4.77 8.61
C VAL A 122 -11.85 5.17 7.21
N GLY A 123 -12.46 6.20 6.63
CA GLY A 123 -12.15 6.70 5.29
C GLY A 123 -13.40 6.85 4.40
N PRO A 124 -13.25 6.86 3.06
CA PRO A 124 -11.99 6.62 2.33
C PRO A 124 -11.07 7.86 2.36
N PHE A 125 -9.80 7.64 2.04
CA PHE A 125 -8.79 8.67 1.89
C PHE A 125 -8.11 8.58 0.52
N LEU A 126 -7.56 9.70 0.06
CA LEU A 126 -6.67 9.73 -1.10
C LEU A 126 -5.22 9.73 -0.60
N LYS A 127 -4.44 8.75 -1.05
CA LYS A 127 -3.03 8.58 -0.72
C LYS A 127 -2.15 9.01 -1.88
N GLU A 128 -1.59 10.20 -1.79
CA GLU A 128 -0.70 10.75 -2.82
C GLU A 128 0.74 10.23 -2.65
N MET A 129 1.31 9.67 -3.73
CA MET A 129 2.69 9.20 -3.82
C MET A 129 3.47 9.99 -4.88
N GLY A 130 4.72 9.62 -5.15
CA GLY A 130 5.59 10.35 -6.08
C GLY A 130 5.06 10.39 -7.52
N ASN A 131 4.52 9.28 -8.01
CA ASN A 131 4.10 9.13 -9.42
C ASN A 131 2.65 8.65 -9.61
N LEU A 132 1.89 8.51 -8.53
CA LEU A 132 0.52 8.02 -8.53
C LEU A 132 -0.22 8.40 -7.25
N ALA A 133 -1.52 8.20 -7.22
CA ALA A 133 -2.32 8.16 -6.00
C ALA A 133 -3.13 6.87 -5.92
N HIS A 134 -3.44 6.46 -4.69
CA HIS A 134 -4.36 5.38 -4.39
C HIS A 134 -5.56 5.88 -3.59
N THR A 135 -6.67 5.14 -3.61
CA THR A 135 -7.71 5.27 -2.58
C THR A 135 -7.49 4.21 -1.51
N GLU A 136 -7.73 4.59 -0.25
CA GLU A 136 -7.51 3.71 0.89
C GLU A 136 -8.58 3.85 1.97
N TYR A 137 -8.79 2.77 2.71
CA TYR A 137 -9.45 2.82 4.02
C TYR A 137 -8.46 2.39 5.11
N PHE A 138 -8.86 2.62 6.36
CA PHE A 138 -8.29 1.93 7.51
C PHE A 138 -9.35 1.09 8.19
N ILE A 139 -8.93 -0.02 8.78
CA ILE A 139 -9.79 -0.85 9.61
C ILE A 139 -9.14 -1.01 10.98
N GLU A 140 -9.83 -0.58 12.01
CA GLU A 140 -9.35 -0.62 13.40
C GLU A 140 -10.20 -1.58 14.23
N GLY A 141 -9.60 -2.43 15.05
CA GLY A 141 -10.33 -3.29 15.96
C GLY A 141 -9.56 -3.53 17.25
N VAL A 142 -10.28 -3.83 18.32
CA VAL A 142 -9.69 -4.12 19.64
C VAL A 142 -9.36 -5.61 19.71
N HIS A 143 -8.15 -5.91 20.16
CA HIS A 143 -7.66 -7.25 20.44
C HIS A 143 -7.12 -7.25 21.88
N HIS A 144 -7.85 -7.88 22.80
CA HIS A 144 -7.34 -8.15 24.14
C HIS A 144 -6.33 -9.30 24.08
N THR A 145 -5.16 -9.10 24.69
CA THR A 145 -4.13 -10.15 24.89
C THR A 145 -4.32 -10.82 26.23
#